data_AF-A0A840CFG1-F1
#
_entry.id   AF-A0A840CFG1-F1
#
_cell.length_a   1.000
_cell.length_b   1.000
_cell.length_c   1.000
_cell.angle_alpha   90.00
_cell.angle_beta   90.00
_cell.angle_gamma   90.00
#
_symmetry.space_group_name_H-M   'P 1'
#
loop_
_entity.id
_entity.type
_entity.pdbx_description
1 polymer ?
#
loop_
_entity_poly.entity_id
_entity_poly.type
_entity_poly.pdbx_seq_one_letter_code
_entity_poly.pdbx_strand_id
1 'polypeptide(L)'
;MKQLLLIMSAVLSMLNMHAQMEKSERYTRGWSKLQEIDGEAGENVVNNLGIISPDLARFIIEYSFGDVYSLNFLNNKSKEIAAVSSLIAQGATPQLKVHLNGALNSGCLITEVKEIILQMSVYTGFPGSINAMNTFQEVLNERKNKGINDLAGSITNQETDSLSRYSKGAEALSLLDSLQVQHMEKAYRDFSPELVQFTLEYAFADIHSRKGLEKKYRQIATVAALATLGNAPSQLKFHISGALNVGVTGDEIKEVMLLMTVYAGFPAAINGTNILREVMDERSDK
;
A
#
# COMPACT_ATOMS: atom_id res chain seq x y z
N MET A 1 -50.06 34.39 3.87
CA MET A 1 -48.76 35.08 3.90
C MET A 1 -47.87 34.62 5.07
N LYS A 2 -48.32 34.70 6.34
CA LYS A 2 -47.52 34.27 7.52
C LYS A 2 -47.03 32.82 7.48
N GLN A 3 -47.82 31.88 6.97
CA GLN A 3 -47.47 30.46 6.92
C GLN A 3 -46.40 30.14 5.85
N LEU A 4 -46.38 30.90 4.75
CA LEU A 4 -45.38 30.78 3.69
C LEU A 4 -44.02 31.33 4.15
N LEU A 5 -44.02 32.43 4.92
CA LEU A 5 -42.83 32.98 5.57
C LEU A 5 -42.24 32.04 6.63
N LEU A 6 -43.08 31.31 7.39
CA LEU A 6 -42.63 30.33 8.38
C LEU A 6 -41.94 29.12 7.71
N ILE A 7 -42.52 28.63 6.61
CA ILE A 7 -41.95 27.52 5.84
C ILE A 7 -40.63 27.94 5.18
N MET A 8 -40.57 29.13 4.58
CA MET A 8 -39.33 29.67 4.02
C MET A 8 -38.26 29.87 5.10
N SER A 9 -38.60 30.36 6.29
CA SER A 9 -37.66 30.52 7.41
C SER A 9 -37.16 29.17 7.94
N ALA A 10 -38.02 28.16 8.03
CA ALA A 10 -37.63 26.82 8.45
C ALA A 10 -36.72 26.15 7.42
N VAL A 11 -37.02 26.29 6.12
CA VAL A 11 -36.19 25.79 5.02
C VAL A 11 -34.86 26.54 4.96
N LEU A 12 -34.82 27.87 5.13
CA LEU A 12 -33.57 28.63 5.25
C LEU A 12 -32.77 28.23 6.48
N SER A 13 -33.42 27.94 7.61
CA SER A 13 -32.75 27.48 8.84
C SER A 13 -32.19 26.07 8.67
N MET A 14 -32.88 25.18 7.96
CA MET A 14 -32.39 23.84 7.64
C MET A 14 -31.25 23.89 6.63
N LEU A 15 -31.32 24.79 5.64
CA LEU A 15 -30.23 25.05 4.70
C LEU A 15 -29.00 25.67 5.40
N ASN A 16 -29.20 26.58 6.37
CA ASN A 16 -28.13 27.15 7.18
C ASN A 16 -27.58 26.17 8.22
N MET A 17 -28.39 25.26 8.79
CA MET A 17 -27.92 24.18 9.66
C MET A 17 -27.04 23.18 8.91
N HIS A 18 -27.33 22.92 7.62
CA HIS A 18 -26.44 22.12 6.76
C HIS A 18 -25.16 22.89 6.37
N ALA A 19 -25.22 24.23 6.29
CA ALA A 19 -24.09 25.08 5.93
C ALA A 19 -23.16 25.44 7.13
N GLN A 20 -23.58 25.20 8.38
CA GLN A 20 -22.83 25.52 9.61
C GLN A 20 -22.83 24.36 10.63
N MET A 21 -22.73 23.11 10.19
CA MET A 21 -22.10 22.13 11.07
C MET A 21 -20.61 22.46 11.13
N GLU A 22 -20.16 22.96 12.28
CA GLU A 22 -18.73 23.10 12.58
C GLU A 22 -18.07 21.75 12.26
N LYS A 23 -17.14 21.76 11.30
CA LYS A 23 -16.48 20.53 10.85
C LYS A 23 -15.84 19.87 12.05
N SER A 24 -16.06 18.57 12.22
CA SER A 24 -15.51 17.82 13.34
C SER A 24 -13.98 17.94 13.37
N GLU A 25 -13.36 17.80 14.54
CA GLU A 25 -11.89 17.77 14.65
C GLU A 25 -11.28 16.67 13.76
N ARG A 26 -11.95 15.51 13.71
CA ARG A 26 -11.59 14.38 12.82
C ARG A 26 -11.61 14.81 11.35
N TYR A 27 -12.65 15.54 10.93
CA TYR A 27 -12.75 16.03 9.57
C TYR A 27 -11.63 17.04 9.26
N THR A 28 -11.39 17.99 10.15
CA THR A 28 -10.37 19.03 9.97
C THR A 28 -8.97 18.41 9.84
N ARG A 29 -8.63 17.47 10.72
CA ARG A 29 -7.37 16.72 10.66
C ARG A 29 -7.27 15.90 9.38
N GLY A 30 -8.34 15.18 9.02
CA GLY A 30 -8.39 14.40 7.80
C GLY A 30 -8.26 15.23 6.52
N TRP A 31 -8.89 16.40 6.47
CA TRP A 31 -8.78 17.31 5.35
C TRP A 31 -7.35 17.81 5.17
N SER A 32 -6.68 18.20 6.27
CA SER A 32 -5.28 18.58 6.24
C SER A 32 -4.39 17.45 5.73
N LYS A 33 -4.63 16.21 6.19
CA LYS A 33 -3.85 15.03 5.78
C LYS A 33 -4.08 14.66 4.31
N LEU A 34 -5.32 14.77 3.81
CA LEU A 34 -5.62 14.58 2.39
C LEU A 34 -4.88 15.61 1.53
N GLN A 35 -4.88 16.88 1.94
CA GLN A 35 -4.21 17.95 1.19
C GLN A 35 -2.69 17.76 1.15
N GLU A 36 -2.10 17.25 2.23
CA GLU A 36 -0.68 16.90 2.32
C GLU A 36 -0.27 15.80 1.32
N ILE A 37 -1.15 14.82 1.06
CA ILE A 37 -0.83 13.63 0.25
C ILE A 37 -1.33 13.79 -1.19
N ASP A 38 -2.61 14.09 -1.37
CA ASP A 38 -3.29 14.04 -2.67
C ASP A 38 -3.60 15.43 -3.24
N GLY A 39 -3.58 16.47 -2.40
CA GLY A 39 -3.88 17.84 -2.79
C GLY A 39 -5.20 17.97 -3.58
N GLU A 40 -5.15 18.72 -4.68
CA GLU A 40 -6.31 18.97 -5.55
C GLU A 40 -6.95 17.68 -6.10
N ALA A 41 -6.16 16.62 -6.33
CA ALA A 41 -6.70 15.37 -6.85
C ALA A 41 -7.62 14.68 -5.83
N GLY A 42 -7.21 14.62 -4.55
CA GLY A 42 -8.02 14.07 -3.47
C GLY A 42 -9.26 14.92 -3.19
N GLU A 43 -9.13 16.25 -3.24
CA GLU A 43 -10.25 17.16 -3.10
C GLU A 43 -11.30 16.93 -4.19
N ASN A 44 -10.89 16.79 -5.45
CA ASN A 44 -11.79 16.49 -6.55
C ASN A 44 -12.54 15.16 -6.36
N VAL A 45 -11.87 14.12 -5.85
CA VAL A 45 -12.53 12.84 -5.52
C VAL A 45 -13.62 13.05 -4.47
N VAL A 46 -13.31 13.75 -3.39
CA VAL A 46 -14.23 13.97 -2.26
C VAL A 46 -15.41 14.85 -2.68
N ASN A 47 -15.17 15.91 -3.45
CA ASN A 47 -16.21 16.80 -3.94
C ASN A 47 -17.17 16.07 -4.89
N ASN A 48 -16.64 15.28 -5.83
CA ASN A 48 -17.46 14.50 -6.76
C ASN A 48 -18.27 13.42 -6.05
N LEU A 49 -17.66 12.69 -5.11
CA LEU A 49 -18.37 11.70 -4.30
C LEU A 49 -19.42 12.34 -3.41
N GLY A 50 -19.18 13.55 -2.89
CA GLY A 50 -20.11 14.27 -2.03
C GLY A 50 -21.44 14.61 -2.73
N ILE A 51 -21.46 14.70 -4.05
CA ILE A 51 -22.70 14.89 -4.84
C ILE A 51 -23.59 13.65 -4.76
N ILE A 52 -22.99 12.45 -4.74
CA ILE A 52 -23.70 11.17 -4.81
C ILE A 52 -23.96 10.61 -3.41
N SER A 53 -22.96 10.70 -2.52
CA SER A 53 -23.00 10.20 -1.15
C SER A 53 -22.16 11.11 -0.24
N PRO A 54 -22.80 12.12 0.39
CA PRO A 54 -22.15 13.00 1.35
C PRO A 54 -21.49 12.24 2.51
N ASP A 55 -22.11 11.16 2.98
CA ASP A 55 -21.58 10.35 4.08
C ASP A 55 -20.32 9.60 3.68
N LEU A 56 -20.28 9.03 2.47
CA LEU A 56 -19.07 8.36 1.99
C LEU A 56 -17.91 9.34 1.84
N ALA A 57 -18.17 10.51 1.25
CA ALA A 57 -17.19 11.58 1.13
C ALA A 57 -16.67 12.03 2.51
N ARG A 58 -17.57 12.20 3.48
CA ARG A 58 -17.20 12.55 4.86
C ARG A 58 -16.39 11.43 5.53
N PHE A 59 -16.76 10.16 5.39
CA PHE A 59 -16.02 9.05 6.00
C PHE A 59 -14.63 8.86 5.41
N ILE A 60 -14.44 9.11 4.11
CA ILE A 60 -13.09 9.14 3.53
C ILE A 60 -12.24 10.17 4.27
N ILE A 61 -12.75 11.38 4.48
CA ILE A 61 -12.02 12.41 5.21
C ILE A 61 -11.83 12.03 6.68
N GLU A 62 -12.90 11.72 7.42
CA GLU A 62 -12.83 11.54 8.86
C GLU A 62 -12.12 10.25 9.26
N TYR A 63 -12.47 9.13 8.64
CA TYR A 63 -11.93 7.83 9.01
C TYR A 63 -10.61 7.55 8.29
N SER A 64 -10.61 7.57 6.95
CA SER A 64 -9.41 7.20 6.20
C SER A 64 -8.27 8.18 6.46
N PHE A 65 -8.51 9.49 6.27
CA PHE A 65 -7.47 10.49 6.46
C PHE A 65 -7.32 10.95 7.92
N GLY A 66 -8.45 11.20 8.59
CA GLY A 66 -8.49 11.77 9.94
C GLY A 66 -8.09 10.79 11.03
N ASP A 67 -8.33 9.50 10.88
CA ASP A 67 -7.91 8.51 11.87
C ASP A 67 -6.73 7.70 11.36
N VAL A 68 -6.89 6.97 10.25
CA VAL A 68 -5.92 5.94 9.83
C VAL A 68 -4.62 6.56 9.30
N TYR A 69 -4.68 7.47 8.32
CA TYR A 69 -3.47 8.13 7.78
C TYR A 69 -2.82 9.12 8.75
N SER A 70 -3.53 9.55 9.79
CA SER A 70 -3.03 10.46 10.82
C SER A 70 -2.23 9.73 11.92
N LEU A 71 -2.19 8.41 11.91
CA LEU A 71 -1.24 7.62 12.72
C LEU A 71 0.20 7.93 12.30
N ASN A 72 1.15 7.73 13.21
CA ASN A 72 2.54 8.19 13.02
C ASN A 72 3.59 7.09 13.17
N PHE A 73 3.21 5.81 13.16
CA PHE A 73 4.20 4.73 13.11
C PHE A 73 4.79 4.61 11.70
N LEU A 74 3.98 4.83 10.66
CA LEU A 74 4.44 4.95 9.27
C LEU A 74 4.45 6.41 8.79
N ASN A 75 5.50 6.79 8.06
CA ASN A 75 5.48 8.02 7.27
C ASN A 75 4.58 7.88 6.03
N ASN A 76 4.14 8.99 5.43
CA ASN A 76 3.20 8.95 4.30
C ASN A 76 3.76 8.16 3.11
N LYS A 77 5.06 8.24 2.84
CA LYS A 77 5.73 7.42 1.82
C LYS A 77 5.41 5.94 2.02
N SER A 78 5.60 5.41 3.23
CA SER A 78 5.36 4.00 3.54
C SER A 78 3.88 3.64 3.47
N LYS A 79 2.98 4.55 3.88
CA LYS A 79 1.53 4.36 3.78
C LYS A 79 1.09 4.23 2.32
N GLU A 80 1.60 5.10 1.45
CA GLU A 80 1.30 5.06 0.02
C GLU A 80 1.89 3.82 -0.66
N ILE A 81 3.05 3.34 -0.23
CA ILE A 81 3.60 2.05 -0.71
C ILE A 81 2.64 0.89 -0.37
N ALA A 82 2.10 0.86 0.85
CA ALA A 82 1.10 -0.14 1.25
C ALA A 82 -0.21 0.01 0.47
N ALA A 83 -0.73 1.24 0.31
CA ALA A 83 -1.93 1.54 -0.44
C ALA A 83 -1.83 1.12 -1.91
N VAL A 84 -0.76 1.54 -2.60
CA VAL A 84 -0.48 1.16 -4.00
C VAL A 84 -0.45 -0.35 -4.15
N SER A 85 0.26 -1.06 -3.26
CA SER A 85 0.37 -2.52 -3.33
C SER A 85 -0.97 -3.22 -3.11
N SER A 86 -1.78 -2.73 -2.17
CA SER A 86 -3.15 -3.22 -1.95
C SER A 86 -4.05 -3.00 -3.17
N LEU A 87 -4.00 -1.81 -3.77
CA LEU A 87 -4.84 -1.45 -4.92
C LEU A 87 -4.46 -2.25 -6.17
N ILE A 88 -3.18 -2.57 -6.36
CA ILE A 88 -2.72 -3.48 -7.42
C ILE A 88 -3.28 -4.89 -7.18
N ALA A 89 -3.23 -5.40 -5.95
CA ALA A 89 -3.78 -6.71 -5.59
C ALA A 89 -5.29 -6.82 -5.84
N GLN A 90 -6.03 -5.71 -5.72
CA GLN A 90 -7.46 -5.66 -6.02
C GLN A 90 -7.79 -5.44 -7.50
N GLY A 91 -6.84 -4.93 -8.30
CA GLY A 91 -7.12 -4.42 -9.63
C GLY A 91 -7.93 -3.11 -9.64
N ALA A 92 -7.90 -2.34 -8.54
CA ALA A 92 -8.67 -1.11 -8.36
C ALA A 92 -8.01 0.09 -9.07
N THR A 93 -7.93 0.05 -10.39
CA THR A 93 -7.16 0.99 -11.22
C THR A 93 -7.51 2.48 -11.01
N PRO A 94 -8.79 2.90 -10.89
CA PRO A 94 -9.10 4.32 -10.67
C PRO A 94 -8.50 4.87 -9.37
N GLN A 95 -8.57 4.10 -8.29
CA GLN A 95 -7.98 4.44 -7.01
C GLN A 95 -6.46 4.32 -7.04
N LEU A 96 -5.92 3.32 -7.74
CA LEU A 96 -4.47 3.19 -7.96
C LEU A 96 -3.89 4.46 -8.59
N LYS A 97 -4.58 5.08 -9.55
CA LYS A 97 -4.14 6.33 -10.17
C LYS A 97 -4.01 7.48 -9.18
N VAL A 98 -4.91 7.57 -8.20
CA VAL A 98 -4.85 8.57 -7.11
C VAL A 98 -3.63 8.31 -6.25
N HIS A 99 -3.46 7.08 -5.75
CA HIS A 99 -2.36 6.74 -4.85
C HIS A 99 -0.98 6.68 -5.52
N LEU A 100 -0.90 6.54 -6.84
CA LEU A 100 0.36 6.74 -7.57
C LEU A 100 0.78 8.22 -7.57
N ASN A 101 -0.17 9.17 -7.60
CA ASN A 101 0.12 10.57 -7.36
C ASN A 101 0.50 10.81 -5.90
N GLY A 102 -0.28 10.26 -4.96
CA GLY A 102 -0.02 10.34 -3.52
C GLY A 102 1.38 9.83 -3.14
N ALA A 103 1.79 8.69 -3.70
CA ALA A 103 3.13 8.13 -3.52
C ALA A 103 4.24 9.09 -3.97
N LEU A 104 4.14 9.67 -5.17
CA LEU A 104 5.12 10.63 -5.70
C LEU A 104 5.15 11.91 -4.86
N ASN A 105 3.97 12.43 -4.48
CA ASN A 105 3.85 13.60 -3.61
C ASN A 105 4.45 13.36 -2.21
N SER A 106 4.33 12.13 -1.70
CA SER A 106 4.86 11.70 -0.41
C SER A 106 6.35 11.32 -0.43
N GLY A 107 7.05 11.54 -1.54
CA GLY A 107 8.50 11.37 -1.65
C GLY A 107 8.95 9.99 -2.16
N CYS A 108 8.08 9.19 -2.78
CA CYS A 108 8.54 8.07 -3.60
C CYS A 108 9.22 8.56 -4.87
N LEU A 109 10.34 7.93 -5.21
CA LEU A 109 11.01 8.10 -6.49
C LEU A 109 10.27 7.31 -7.58
N ILE A 110 10.38 7.74 -8.84
CA ILE A 110 9.83 6.99 -9.99
C ILE A 110 10.37 5.56 -10.01
N THR A 111 11.67 5.39 -9.72
CA THR A 111 12.33 4.07 -9.61
C THR A 111 11.72 3.21 -8.51
N GLU A 112 11.45 3.76 -7.33
CA GLU A 112 10.83 3.02 -6.24
C GLU A 112 9.42 2.54 -6.59
N VAL A 113 8.59 3.40 -7.19
CA VAL A 113 7.23 3.02 -7.63
C VAL A 113 7.30 1.91 -8.70
N LYS A 114 8.24 1.99 -9.65
CA LYS A 114 8.47 0.92 -10.63
C LYS A 114 8.85 -0.40 -9.96
N GLU A 115 9.70 -0.37 -8.94
CA GLU A 115 10.11 -1.57 -8.21
C GLU A 115 8.96 -2.19 -7.40
N ILE A 116 8.07 -1.37 -6.83
CA ILE A 116 6.84 -1.85 -6.17
C ILE A 116 5.94 -2.56 -7.18
N ILE A 117 5.64 -1.90 -8.30
CA ILE A 117 4.78 -2.47 -9.36
C ILE A 117 5.40 -3.74 -9.94
N LEU A 118 6.71 -3.72 -10.23
CA LEU A 118 7.42 -4.89 -10.75
C LEU A 118 7.35 -6.05 -9.76
N GLN A 119 7.52 -5.80 -8.46
CA GLN A 119 7.44 -6.84 -7.43
C GLN A 119 6.06 -7.48 -7.34
N MET A 120 4.98 -6.75 -7.69
CA MET A 120 3.64 -7.32 -7.71
C MET A 120 3.49 -8.46 -8.73
N SER A 121 4.43 -8.66 -9.65
CA SER A 121 4.36 -9.81 -10.59
C SER A 121 4.47 -11.14 -9.87
N VAL A 122 5.14 -11.15 -8.71
CA VAL A 122 5.31 -12.31 -7.83
C VAL A 122 4.06 -12.59 -7.01
N TYR A 123 3.38 -11.54 -6.52
CA TYR A 123 2.29 -11.68 -5.55
C TYR A 123 0.89 -11.62 -6.18
N THR A 124 0.70 -10.76 -7.17
CA THR A 124 -0.59 -10.53 -7.85
C THR A 124 -0.56 -11.03 -9.30
N GLY A 125 0.58 -11.55 -9.76
CA GLY A 125 0.78 -12.01 -11.14
C GLY A 125 1.09 -10.87 -12.13
N PHE A 126 1.57 -11.28 -13.31
CA PHE A 126 1.93 -10.37 -14.39
C PHE A 126 0.80 -9.43 -14.86
N PRO A 127 -0.46 -9.88 -15.04
CA PRO A 127 -1.52 -8.99 -15.52
C PRO A 127 -1.74 -7.77 -14.61
N GLY A 128 -1.77 -7.97 -13.29
CA GLY A 128 -1.92 -6.87 -12.33
C GLY A 128 -0.76 -5.87 -12.41
N SER A 129 0.46 -6.37 -12.57
CA SER A 129 1.67 -5.54 -12.69
C SER A 129 1.71 -4.76 -14.00
N ILE A 130 1.28 -5.37 -15.11
CA ILE A 130 1.20 -4.71 -16.43
C ILE A 130 0.19 -3.58 -16.38
N ASN A 131 -1.02 -3.85 -15.86
CA ASN A 131 -2.05 -2.83 -15.72
C ASN A 131 -1.56 -1.65 -14.87
N ALA A 132 -0.95 -1.95 -13.72
CA ALA A 132 -0.41 -0.94 -12.83
C ALA A 132 0.72 -0.12 -13.46
N MET A 133 1.61 -0.74 -14.24
CA MET A 133 2.70 -0.04 -14.94
C MET A 133 2.15 0.90 -16.02
N ASN A 134 1.10 0.49 -16.74
CA ASN A 134 0.42 1.34 -17.71
C ASN A 134 -0.24 2.55 -17.03
N THR A 135 -0.96 2.32 -15.92
CA THR A 135 -1.54 3.42 -15.12
C THR A 135 -0.45 4.36 -14.58
N PHE A 136 0.69 3.82 -14.15
CA PHE A 136 1.80 4.66 -13.71
C PHE A 136 2.41 5.49 -14.85
N GLN A 137 2.52 4.92 -16.05
CA GLN A 137 2.94 5.65 -17.23
C GLN A 137 1.98 6.80 -17.57
N GLU A 138 0.67 6.60 -17.43
CA GLU A 138 -0.33 7.67 -17.57
C GLU A 138 -0.12 8.78 -16.53
N VAL A 139 0.05 8.42 -15.25
CA VAL A 139 0.29 9.39 -14.17
C VAL A 139 1.53 10.23 -14.45
N LEU A 140 2.65 9.62 -14.84
CA LEU A 140 3.88 10.34 -15.18
C LEU A 140 3.68 11.31 -16.36
N ASN A 141 2.93 10.89 -17.39
CA ASN A 141 2.64 11.74 -18.54
C ASN A 141 1.76 12.94 -18.15
N GLU A 142 0.72 12.72 -17.34
CA GLU A 142 -0.16 13.77 -16.83
C GLU A 142 0.60 14.77 -15.96
N ARG A 143 1.43 14.28 -15.03
CA ARG A 143 2.26 15.13 -14.16
C ARG A 143 3.26 15.96 -14.96
N LYS A 144 3.94 15.34 -15.95
CA LYS A 144 4.84 16.03 -16.87
C LYS A 144 4.11 17.12 -17.68
N ASN A 145 2.91 16.83 -18.19
CA ASN A 145 2.10 17.81 -18.93
C ASN A 145 1.66 18.99 -18.06
N LYS A 146 1.52 18.78 -16.75
CA LYS A 146 1.30 19.84 -15.75
C LYS A 146 2.59 20.56 -15.32
N GLY A 147 3.75 20.22 -15.90
CA GLY A 147 5.04 20.81 -15.55
C GLY A 147 5.63 20.30 -14.23
N ILE A 148 5.10 19.22 -13.66
CA ILE A 148 5.64 18.60 -12.44
C ILE A 148 6.83 17.71 -12.83
N ASN A 149 7.97 17.95 -12.19
CA ASN A 149 9.20 17.17 -12.39
C ASN A 149 9.42 16.22 -11.22
N ASP A 150 8.97 14.97 -11.38
CA ASP A 150 9.15 13.94 -10.37
C ASP A 150 10.61 13.45 -10.28
N LEU A 151 11.05 13.09 -9.08
CA LEU A 151 12.40 12.59 -8.84
C LEU A 151 12.52 11.17 -9.42
N ALA A 152 13.36 11.01 -10.46
CA ALA A 152 13.52 9.72 -11.11
C ALA A 152 14.10 8.65 -10.17
N GLY A 153 15.10 9.02 -9.36
CA GLY A 153 16.00 8.08 -8.68
C GLY A 153 16.93 7.36 -9.65
N SER A 154 18.07 6.88 -9.16
CA SER A 154 19.03 6.13 -9.95
C SER A 154 19.18 4.71 -9.40
N ILE A 155 19.29 3.75 -10.32
CA ILE A 155 19.76 2.40 -9.98
C ILE A 155 21.21 2.36 -10.43
N THR A 156 22.14 2.34 -9.49
CA THR A 156 23.55 2.09 -9.81
C THR A 156 23.68 0.62 -10.17
N ASN A 157 23.64 0.31 -11.46
CA ASN A 157 24.01 -1.00 -11.98
C ASN A 157 25.54 -1.11 -11.96
N GLN A 158 26.09 -1.40 -10.78
CA GLN A 158 27.48 -1.82 -10.66
C GLN A 158 27.58 -2.95 -9.64
N GLU A 159 27.38 -4.16 -10.15
CA GLU A 159 28.06 -5.35 -9.67
C GLU A 159 28.10 -6.32 -10.85
N THR A 160 29.31 -6.68 -11.28
CA THR A 160 29.56 -7.88 -12.08
C THR A 160 29.32 -9.06 -11.16
N ASP A 161 28.05 -9.40 -10.98
CA ASP A 161 27.63 -10.41 -10.01
C ASP A 161 28.07 -11.78 -10.51
N SER A 162 29.12 -12.34 -9.88
CA SER A 162 29.67 -13.65 -10.20
C SER A 162 28.76 -14.79 -9.74
N LEU A 163 27.70 -14.48 -8.97
CA LEU A 163 26.77 -15.48 -8.45
C LEU A 163 25.81 -15.97 -9.54
N SER A 164 25.43 -17.24 -9.44
CA SER A 164 24.29 -17.76 -10.20
C SER A 164 22.99 -17.09 -9.74
N ARG A 165 21.98 -17.00 -10.62
CA ARG A 165 20.64 -16.52 -10.24
C ARG A 165 20.10 -17.27 -9.03
N TYR A 166 20.30 -18.59 -8.98
CA TYR A 166 19.88 -19.41 -7.85
C TYR A 166 20.54 -18.96 -6.53
N SER A 167 21.87 -18.83 -6.51
CA SER A 167 22.63 -18.40 -5.33
C SER A 167 22.22 -17.00 -4.85
N LYS A 168 22.07 -16.06 -5.79
CA LYS A 168 21.62 -14.70 -5.48
C LYS A 168 20.21 -14.69 -4.87
N GLY A 169 19.32 -15.51 -5.41
CA GLY A 169 17.98 -15.71 -4.87
C GLY A 169 17.99 -16.29 -3.46
N ALA A 170 18.82 -17.31 -3.24
CA ALA A 170 19.00 -17.92 -1.92
C ALA A 170 19.53 -16.91 -0.90
N GLU A 171 20.50 -16.07 -1.26
CA GLU A 171 20.99 -14.99 -0.39
C GLU A 171 19.89 -13.98 -0.07
N ALA A 172 19.15 -13.50 -1.06
CA ALA A 172 18.06 -12.54 -0.85
C ALA A 172 16.93 -13.11 0.04
N LEU A 173 16.57 -14.39 -0.15
CA LEU A 173 15.59 -15.08 0.68
C LEU A 173 16.10 -15.28 2.12
N SER A 174 17.38 -15.61 2.28
CA SER A 174 17.99 -15.87 3.59
C SER A 174 18.04 -14.64 4.51
N LEU A 175 17.95 -13.43 3.93
CA LEU A 175 17.79 -12.20 4.70
C LEU A 175 16.43 -12.09 5.41
N LEU A 176 15.41 -12.77 4.88
CA LEU A 176 14.08 -12.84 5.51
C LEU A 176 14.02 -13.98 6.52
N ASP A 177 14.57 -15.14 6.17
CA ASP A 177 14.73 -16.29 7.07
C ASP A 177 15.87 -17.20 6.56
N SER A 178 16.90 -17.34 7.39
CA SER A 178 18.12 -18.10 7.09
C SER A 178 17.90 -19.59 6.79
N LEU A 179 16.78 -20.18 7.21
CA LEU A 179 16.47 -21.60 7.00
C LEU A 179 15.47 -21.83 5.87
N GLN A 180 14.85 -20.76 5.33
CA GLN A 180 13.74 -20.91 4.39
C GLN A 180 14.13 -21.60 3.08
N VAL A 181 15.36 -21.40 2.59
CA VAL A 181 15.87 -22.11 1.41
C VAL A 181 15.83 -23.62 1.65
N GLN A 182 16.36 -24.08 2.80
CA GLN A 182 16.42 -25.49 3.15
C GLN A 182 15.01 -26.08 3.35
N HIS A 183 14.12 -25.33 4.01
CA HIS A 183 12.72 -25.74 4.20
C HIS A 183 12.00 -25.91 2.86
N MET A 184 12.18 -24.97 1.93
CA MET A 184 11.56 -25.02 0.61
C MET A 184 12.10 -26.17 -0.24
N GLU A 185 13.42 -26.36 -0.26
CA GLU A 185 14.03 -27.50 -0.94
C GLU A 185 13.52 -28.82 -0.39
N LYS A 186 13.49 -28.98 0.93
CA LYS A 186 12.98 -30.20 1.58
C LYS A 186 11.51 -30.45 1.24
N ALA A 187 10.69 -29.39 1.15
CA ALA A 187 9.27 -29.51 0.89
C ALA A 187 8.95 -29.85 -0.56
N TYR A 188 9.71 -29.31 -1.53
CA TYR A 188 9.28 -29.31 -2.93
C TYR A 188 10.28 -29.89 -3.93
N ARG A 189 11.56 -30.10 -3.58
CA ARG A 189 12.59 -30.54 -4.55
C ARG A 189 12.22 -31.82 -5.29
N ASP A 190 11.61 -32.78 -4.60
CA ASP A 190 11.27 -34.08 -5.20
C ASP A 190 9.91 -34.08 -5.92
N PHE A 191 9.05 -33.08 -5.65
CA PHE A 191 7.68 -33.02 -6.18
C PHE A 191 7.51 -31.96 -7.28
N SER A 192 8.11 -30.78 -7.09
CA SER A 192 8.12 -29.65 -8.03
C SER A 192 9.44 -28.88 -7.89
N PRO A 193 10.54 -29.40 -8.45
CA PRO A 193 11.84 -28.74 -8.40
C PRO A 193 11.82 -27.35 -9.07
N GLU A 194 10.99 -27.16 -10.10
CA GLU A 194 10.80 -25.88 -10.78
C GLU A 194 10.19 -24.82 -9.85
N LEU A 195 9.33 -25.20 -8.90
CA LEU A 195 8.79 -24.26 -7.94
C LEU A 195 9.89 -23.69 -7.03
N VAL A 196 10.81 -24.54 -6.58
CA VAL A 196 12.00 -24.12 -5.82
C VAL A 196 12.87 -23.21 -6.70
N GLN A 197 13.16 -23.64 -7.93
CA GLN A 197 14.01 -22.90 -8.85
C GLN A 197 13.43 -21.52 -9.17
N PHE A 198 12.16 -21.42 -9.57
CA PHE A 198 11.54 -20.15 -9.96
C PHE A 198 11.34 -19.22 -8.77
N THR A 199 11.08 -19.76 -7.57
CA THR A 199 11.05 -18.93 -6.37
C THR A 199 12.41 -18.27 -6.16
N LEU A 200 13.50 -19.03 -6.20
CA LEU A 200 14.83 -18.48 -5.97
C LEU A 200 15.29 -17.59 -7.12
N GLU A 201 15.24 -18.07 -8.35
CA GLU A 201 15.77 -17.34 -9.49
C GLU A 201 14.91 -16.14 -9.89
N TYR A 202 13.59 -16.29 -9.98
CA TYR A 202 12.73 -15.19 -10.40
C TYR A 202 12.33 -14.31 -9.22
N ALA A 203 11.59 -14.86 -8.25
CA ALA A 203 11.04 -14.05 -7.16
C ALA A 203 12.15 -13.42 -6.31
N PHE A 204 13.19 -14.16 -5.94
CA PHE A 204 14.23 -13.61 -5.06
C PHE A 204 15.41 -12.99 -5.80
N ALA A 205 15.93 -13.63 -6.86
CA ALA A 205 17.09 -13.10 -7.56
C ALA A 205 16.72 -11.98 -8.54
N ASP A 206 15.74 -12.18 -9.43
CA ASP A 206 15.43 -11.16 -10.43
C ASP A 206 14.63 -9.98 -9.84
N ILE A 207 13.85 -10.21 -8.77
CA ILE A 207 12.97 -9.18 -8.17
C ILE A 207 13.49 -8.67 -6.82
N HIS A 208 13.51 -9.49 -5.76
CA HIS A 208 13.80 -8.99 -4.40
C HIS A 208 15.25 -8.54 -4.18
N SER A 209 16.22 -9.07 -4.93
CA SER A 209 17.64 -8.67 -4.80
C SER A 209 17.93 -7.26 -5.36
N ARG A 210 17.01 -6.68 -6.12
CA ARG A 210 17.22 -5.40 -6.81
C ARG A 210 17.37 -4.25 -5.81
N LYS A 211 18.38 -3.40 -6.02
CA LYS A 211 18.73 -2.28 -5.11
C LYS A 211 17.84 -1.03 -5.25
N GLY A 212 16.91 -1.01 -6.22
CA GLY A 212 16.05 0.15 -6.50
C GLY A 212 14.96 0.43 -5.47
N LEU A 213 14.75 -0.48 -4.50
CA LEU A 213 13.83 -0.31 -3.38
C LEU A 213 14.41 -0.99 -2.14
N GLU A 214 14.42 -0.28 -1.02
CA GLU A 214 14.95 -0.82 0.23
C GLU A 214 14.12 -2.03 0.72
N LYS A 215 14.79 -2.95 1.42
CA LYS A 215 14.20 -4.22 1.88
C LYS A 215 12.97 -4.01 2.77
N LYS A 216 13.03 -2.98 3.63
CA LYS A 216 11.92 -2.54 4.48
C LYS A 216 10.66 -2.23 3.64
N TYR A 217 10.79 -1.39 2.61
CA TYR A 217 9.67 -1.02 1.74
C TYR A 217 9.16 -2.19 0.90
N ARG A 218 10.05 -3.09 0.45
CA ARG A 218 9.65 -4.34 -0.23
C ARG A 218 8.72 -5.18 0.64
N GLN A 219 9.03 -5.30 1.94
CA GLN A 219 8.20 -6.07 2.86
C GLN A 219 6.89 -5.35 3.21
N ILE A 220 6.89 -4.03 3.38
CA ILE A 220 5.64 -3.26 3.56
C ILE A 220 4.69 -3.49 2.36
N ALA A 221 5.20 -3.37 1.13
CA ALA A 221 4.44 -3.64 -0.09
C ALA A 221 3.89 -5.07 -0.13
N THR A 222 4.74 -6.06 0.17
CA THR A 222 4.37 -7.48 0.15
C THR A 222 3.29 -7.81 1.17
N VAL A 223 3.46 -7.37 2.42
CA VAL A 223 2.54 -7.61 3.52
C VAL A 223 1.18 -6.99 3.21
N ALA A 224 1.14 -5.76 2.68
CA ALA A 224 -0.11 -5.11 2.27
C ALA A 224 -0.82 -5.88 1.14
N ALA A 225 -0.10 -6.31 0.10
CA ALA A 225 -0.66 -7.07 -1.00
C ALA A 225 -1.21 -8.43 -0.54
N LEU A 226 -0.45 -9.19 0.25
CA LEU A 226 -0.88 -10.50 0.76
C LEU A 226 -2.06 -10.40 1.74
N ALA A 227 -2.08 -9.40 2.62
CA ALA A 227 -3.21 -9.13 3.49
C ALA A 227 -4.47 -8.81 2.68
N THR A 228 -4.32 -8.05 1.59
CA THR A 228 -5.42 -7.70 0.67
C THR A 228 -5.96 -8.91 -0.08
N LEU A 229 -5.08 -9.77 -0.59
CA LEU A 229 -5.48 -11.00 -1.29
C LEU A 229 -6.26 -11.95 -0.38
N GLY A 230 -5.91 -12.01 0.91
CA GLY A 230 -6.67 -12.72 1.94
C GLY A 230 -6.70 -14.24 1.81
N ASN A 231 -5.99 -14.83 0.84
CA ASN A 231 -6.04 -16.25 0.49
C ASN A 231 -4.71 -16.99 0.67
N ALA A 232 -3.66 -16.31 1.14
CA ALA A 232 -2.31 -16.85 1.30
C ALA A 232 -1.75 -16.62 2.73
N PRO A 233 -2.39 -17.17 3.78
CA PRO A 233 -2.04 -16.88 5.17
C PRO A 233 -0.61 -17.32 5.53
N SER A 234 -0.14 -18.46 5.02
CA SER A 234 1.23 -18.95 5.27
C SER A 234 2.29 -17.99 4.71
N GLN A 235 2.06 -17.44 3.52
CA GLN A 235 2.93 -16.46 2.88
C GLN A 235 2.87 -15.12 3.62
N LEU A 236 1.67 -14.68 4.03
CA LEU A 236 1.54 -13.47 4.85
C LEU A 236 2.29 -13.62 6.17
N LYS A 237 2.17 -14.76 6.86
CA LYS A 237 2.92 -15.07 8.09
C LYS A 237 4.44 -15.02 7.85
N PHE A 238 4.91 -15.67 6.79
CA PHE A 238 6.32 -15.65 6.39
C PHE A 238 6.83 -14.22 6.18
N HIS A 239 6.10 -13.41 5.40
CA HIS A 239 6.51 -12.05 5.08
C HIS A 239 6.38 -11.08 6.26
N ILE A 240 5.44 -11.26 7.18
CA ILE A 240 5.40 -10.51 8.44
C ILE A 240 6.65 -10.81 9.29
N SER A 241 7.04 -12.08 9.41
CA SER A 241 8.28 -12.45 10.11
C SER A 241 9.51 -11.87 9.38
N GLY A 242 9.58 -12.00 8.06
CA GLY A 242 10.65 -11.43 7.25
C GLY A 242 10.75 -9.90 7.36
N ALA A 243 9.60 -9.20 7.39
CA ALA A 243 9.51 -7.75 7.58
C ALA A 243 10.20 -7.29 8.88
N LEU A 244 9.91 -7.98 9.97
CA LEU A 244 10.52 -7.72 11.27
C LEU A 244 12.03 -7.97 11.26
N ASN A 245 12.51 -8.97 10.50
CA ASN A 245 13.94 -9.28 10.38
C ASN A 245 14.72 -8.23 9.56
N VAL A 246 14.04 -7.49 8.68
CA VAL A 246 14.65 -6.42 7.86
C VAL A 246 14.32 -5.01 8.36
N GLY A 247 13.84 -4.88 9.59
CA GLY A 247 13.72 -3.60 10.30
C GLY A 247 12.37 -2.89 10.17
N VAL A 248 11.31 -3.56 9.71
CA VAL A 248 9.93 -3.08 9.94
C VAL A 248 9.56 -3.39 11.39
N THR A 249 8.99 -2.45 12.14
CA THR A 249 8.58 -2.70 13.53
C THR A 249 7.21 -3.36 13.62
N GLY A 250 6.89 -3.98 14.76
CA GLY A 250 5.55 -4.51 15.00
C GLY A 250 4.45 -3.45 14.90
N ASP A 251 4.71 -2.23 15.37
CA ASP A 251 3.74 -1.13 15.29
C ASP A 251 3.56 -0.61 13.86
N GLU A 252 4.63 -0.59 13.05
CA GLU A 252 4.54 -0.31 11.62
C GLU A 252 3.67 -1.35 10.90
N ILE A 253 3.81 -2.65 11.20
CA ILE A 253 2.96 -3.69 10.60
C ILE A 253 1.50 -3.57 11.08
N LYS A 254 1.26 -3.23 12.35
CA LYS A 254 -0.10 -2.92 12.85
C LYS A 254 -0.72 -1.79 12.03
N GLU A 255 0.05 -0.73 11.74
CA GLU A 255 -0.43 0.38 10.94
C GLU A 255 -0.69 -0.02 9.48
N VAL A 256 0.11 -0.92 8.88
CA VAL A 256 -0.23 -1.54 7.59
C VAL A 256 -1.59 -2.24 7.66
N MET A 257 -1.88 -3.01 8.71
CA MET A 257 -3.19 -3.67 8.87
C MET A 257 -4.34 -2.66 9.05
N LEU A 258 -4.10 -1.55 9.75
CA LEU A 258 -5.09 -0.47 9.88
C LEU A 258 -5.37 0.19 8.53
N LEU A 259 -4.37 0.40 7.67
CA LEU A 259 -4.57 0.83 6.28
C LEU A 259 -5.44 -0.17 5.50
N MET A 260 -5.28 -1.47 5.73
CA MET A 260 -6.11 -2.48 5.06
C MET A 260 -7.59 -2.37 5.42
N THR A 261 -7.96 -1.74 6.55
CA THR A 261 -9.38 -1.45 6.83
C THR A 261 -10.00 -0.49 5.81
N VAL A 262 -9.19 0.41 5.25
CA VAL A 262 -9.58 1.37 4.21
C VAL A 262 -9.55 0.73 2.84
N TYR A 263 -8.45 0.03 2.52
CA TYR A 263 -8.24 -0.48 1.17
C TYR A 263 -8.88 -1.83 0.90
N ALA A 264 -8.78 -2.78 1.83
CA ALA A 264 -9.23 -4.16 1.65
C ALA A 264 -10.42 -4.54 2.55
N GLY A 265 -10.89 -3.59 3.38
CA GLY A 265 -11.95 -3.79 4.35
C GLY A 265 -11.51 -4.46 5.65
N PHE A 266 -12.37 -4.37 6.67
CA PHE A 266 -12.11 -4.88 8.01
C PHE A 266 -11.76 -6.38 8.08
N PRO A 267 -12.41 -7.31 7.34
CA PRO A 267 -12.07 -8.72 7.43
C PRO A 267 -10.60 -9.03 7.07
N ALA A 268 -10.08 -8.41 6.00
CA ALA A 268 -8.68 -8.57 5.59
C ALA A 268 -7.72 -8.04 6.67
N ALA A 269 -8.00 -6.84 7.20
CA ALA A 269 -7.23 -6.23 8.28
C ALA A 269 -7.23 -7.07 9.57
N ILE A 270 -8.38 -7.63 9.97
CA ILE A 270 -8.51 -8.48 11.16
C ILE A 270 -7.70 -9.76 10.99
N ASN A 271 -7.82 -10.44 9.83
CA ASN A 271 -7.08 -11.66 9.56
C ASN A 271 -5.56 -11.41 9.58
N GLY A 272 -5.10 -10.35 8.93
CA GLY A 272 -3.68 -9.99 8.96
C GLY A 272 -3.18 -9.60 10.35
N THR A 273 -4.00 -8.90 11.16
CA THR A 273 -3.67 -8.57 12.55
C THR A 273 -3.55 -9.82 13.43
N ASN A 274 -4.41 -10.81 13.23
CA ASN A 274 -4.33 -12.08 13.95
C ASN A 274 -3.03 -12.83 13.63
N ILE A 275 -2.62 -12.84 12.36
CA ILE A 275 -1.34 -13.45 11.93
C ILE A 275 -0.15 -12.67 12.49
N LEU A 276 -0.20 -11.33 12.53
CA LEU A 276 0.83 -10.53 13.19
C LEU A 276 0.97 -10.90 14.67
N ARG A 277 -0.15 -11.02 15.39
CA ARG A 277 -0.14 -11.43 16.81
C ARG A 277 0.54 -12.80 16.96
N GLU A 278 0.16 -13.78 16.14
CA GLU A 278 0.77 -15.11 16.15
C GLU A 278 2.30 -15.05 15.97
N VAL A 279 2.79 -14.26 14.99
CA VAL A 279 4.23 -14.09 14.76
C VAL A 279 4.93 -13.42 15.95
N MET A 280 4.29 -12.44 16.59
CA MET A 280 4.86 -11.73 17.74
C MET A 280 4.92 -12.61 19.00
N ASP A 281 3.89 -13.43 19.22
CA ASP A 281 3.85 -14.39 20.32
C ASP A 281 4.97 -15.44 20.15
N GLU A 282 5.10 -16.03 18.96
CA GLU A 282 6.17 -16.99 18.62
C GLU A 282 7.60 -16.43 18.77
N ARG A 283 7.76 -15.11 18.70
CA ARG A 283 9.05 -14.42 18.87
C ARG A 283 9.33 -14.07 20.32
N SER A 284 8.30 -13.87 21.11
CA SER A 284 8.43 -13.55 22.54
C SER A 284 8.72 -14.79 23.38
N ASP A 285 8.33 -15.97 22.88
CA ASP A 285 8.58 -17.28 23.50
C ASP A 285 9.97 -17.88 23.18
N LYS A 286 10.82 -17.18 22.43
CA LYS A 286 12.19 -17.59 22.05
C LYS A 286 13.24 -16.81 22.80
#